data_AF-A0A8J6I8Y6-F1
#
_entry.id   AF-A0A8J6I8Y6-F1
#
_cell.length_a   1.000
_cell.length_b   1.000
_cell.length_c   1.000
_cell.angle_alpha   90.00
_cell.angle_beta   90.00
_cell.angle_gamma   90.00
#
_symmetry.space_group_name_H-M   'P 1'
#
loop_
_entity.id
_entity.type
_entity.pdbx_description
1 polymer ?
#
loop_
_entity_poly.entity_id
_entity_poly.type
_entity_poly.pdbx_seq_one_letter_code
_entity_poly.pdbx_strand_id
1 'polypeptide(L)'
;MDPVRNPYAPGAGQRPPELAGRDRELADFDVVLERVARGRPERSMVLTGLRGVGKTVLLNAMRSAAIGRLWGTGKIEARPEQSLRRPIAGALHMAVRELAPRHRDPERVDA
;
A
#
# COMPACT_ATOMS: atom_id res chain seq x y z
N MET A 1 -11.52 8.71 -27.76
CA MET A 1 -12.06 8.25 -26.46
C MET A 1 -13.02 9.34 -25.99
N ASP A 2 -14.24 8.97 -25.57
CA ASP A 2 -15.23 9.93 -25.06
C ASP A 2 -14.75 10.52 -23.72
N PRO A 3 -14.49 11.84 -23.62
CA PRO A 3 -14.03 12.47 -22.38
C PRO A 3 -15.00 12.30 -21.21
N VAL A 4 -16.30 12.14 -21.48
CA VAL A 4 -17.36 11.98 -20.47
C VAL A 4 -17.31 10.59 -19.82
N ARG A 5 -16.88 9.56 -20.56
CA ARG A 5 -16.76 8.18 -20.07
C ARG A 5 -15.35 7.82 -19.61
N ASN A 6 -14.43 8.77 -19.61
CA ASN A 6 -13.06 8.52 -19.18
C ASN A 6 -13.04 8.39 -17.64
N PRO A 7 -12.72 7.22 -17.07
CA PRO A 7 -12.66 7.03 -15.61
C PRO A 7 -11.49 7.77 -14.97
N TYR A 8 -10.58 8.34 -15.77
CA TYR A 8 -9.47 9.16 -15.30
C TYR A 8 -9.97 10.52 -14.82
N ALA A 9 -10.04 10.69 -13.50
CA ALA A 9 -10.23 11.98 -12.85
C ALA A 9 -8.86 12.56 -12.47
N PRO A 10 -8.30 13.55 -13.21
CA PRO A 10 -7.07 14.21 -12.82
C PRO A 10 -7.30 15.09 -11.59
N GLY A 11 -7.06 14.53 -10.40
CA GLY A 11 -7.08 15.23 -9.12
C GLY A 11 -6.01 14.66 -8.20
N ALA A 12 -5.29 15.52 -7.47
CA ALA A 12 -4.26 15.07 -6.53
C ALA A 12 -4.92 14.31 -5.35
N GLY A 13 -4.92 12.98 -5.43
CA GLY A 13 -5.33 12.12 -4.33
C GLY A 13 -6.80 11.67 -4.33
N GLN A 14 -7.62 12.07 -5.32
CA GLN A 14 -8.92 11.44 -5.51
C GLN A 14 -8.71 9.99 -5.98
N ARG A 15 -9.29 9.03 -5.26
CA ARG A 15 -9.37 7.65 -5.75
C ARG A 15 -10.31 7.67 -6.97
N PRO A 16 -9.85 7.29 -8.18
CA PRO A 16 -10.74 7.19 -9.31
C PRO A 16 -11.85 6.20 -8.99
N PRO A 17 -13.07 6.41 -9.53
CA PRO A 17 -14.21 5.53 -9.28
C PRO A 17 -13.94 4.09 -9.71
N GLU A 18 -13.00 3.89 -10.62
CA GLU A 18 -12.60 2.59 -11.13
C GLU A 18 -11.08 2.50 -11.34
N LEU A 19 -10.47 1.35 -11.00
CA LEU A 19 -9.08 1.02 -11.29
C LEU A 19 -9.00 0.11 -12.53
N ALA A 20 -9.58 0.57 -13.64
CA ALA A 20 -9.73 -0.22 -14.85
C ALA A 20 -8.38 -0.84 -15.29
N GLY A 21 -8.39 -2.16 -15.52
CA GLY A 21 -7.23 -2.92 -15.99
C GLY A 21 -6.13 -3.17 -14.96
N ARG A 22 -6.40 -2.98 -13.65
CA ARG A 22 -5.46 -3.24 -12.55
C ARG A 22 -5.82 -4.44 -11.68
N ASP A 23 -6.79 -5.23 -12.12
CA ASP A 23 -7.29 -6.38 -11.34
C ASP A 23 -6.21 -7.42 -11.09
N ARG A 24 -5.31 -7.61 -12.06
CA ARG A 24 -4.18 -8.54 -11.92
C ARG A 24 -3.22 -8.11 -10.82
N GLU A 25 -2.78 -6.86 -10.80
CA GLU A 25 -1.87 -6.38 -9.76
C GLU A 25 -2.54 -6.36 -8.38
N LEU A 26 -3.84 -6.09 -8.30
CA LEU A 26 -4.57 -6.18 -7.04
C LEU A 26 -4.69 -7.63 -6.55
N ALA A 27 -5.00 -8.58 -7.44
CA ALA A 27 -5.06 -10.00 -7.11
C ALA A 27 -3.69 -10.55 -6.68
N ASP A 28 -2.62 -10.17 -7.38
CA ASP A 28 -1.25 -10.55 -7.02
C ASP A 28 -0.89 -10.02 -5.61
N PHE A 29 -1.28 -8.78 -5.29
CA PHE A 29 -1.05 -8.21 -3.97
C PHE A 29 -1.86 -8.92 -2.87
N ASP A 30 -3.08 -9.33 -3.16
CA ASP A 30 -3.89 -10.12 -2.22
C ASP A 30 -3.24 -11.47 -1.92
N VAL A 31 -2.65 -12.13 -2.93
CA VAL A 31 -1.85 -13.36 -2.72
C VAL A 31 -0.64 -13.09 -1.82
N VAL A 32 0.06 -11.98 -2.03
CA VAL A 32 1.19 -11.58 -1.17
C VAL A 32 0.74 -11.44 0.28
N LEU A 33 -0.33 -10.67 0.54
CA LEU A 33 -0.83 -10.48 1.90
C LEU A 33 -1.22 -11.80 2.57
N GLU A 34 -1.95 -12.67 1.87
CA GLU A 34 -2.42 -13.93 2.43
C GLU A 34 -1.27 -14.90 2.73
N ARG A 35 -0.25 -14.95 1.87
CA ARG A 35 0.92 -15.80 2.11
C ARG A 35 1.73 -15.31 3.29
N VAL A 36 2.00 -14.01 3.37
CA VAL A 36 2.75 -13.44 4.50
C VAL A 36 1.97 -13.59 5.81
N ALA A 37 0.63 -13.42 5.80
CA ALA A 37 -0.22 -13.68 6.97
C ALA A 37 -0.09 -15.12 7.50
N ARG A 38 0.16 -16.09 6.61
CA ARG A 38 0.35 -17.51 6.96
C ARG A 38 1.81 -17.88 7.25
N GLY A 39 2.69 -16.89 7.46
CA GLY A 39 4.12 -17.09 7.70
C GLY A 39 4.85 -17.70 6.51
N ARG A 40 4.29 -17.61 5.30
CA ARG A 40 4.92 -18.11 4.07
C ARG A 40 5.72 -16.98 3.43
N PRO A 41 6.97 -17.23 3.03
CA PRO A 41 7.74 -16.23 2.30
C PRO A 41 7.07 -15.94 0.95
N GLU A 42 7.06 -14.67 0.58
CA GLU A 42 6.61 -14.19 -0.73
C GLU A 42 7.43 -12.95 -1.12
N ARG A 43 7.58 -12.71 -2.42
CA ARG A 43 8.36 -11.57 -2.94
C ARG A 43 7.55 -10.27 -2.84
N SER A 44 8.26 -9.18 -2.55
CA SER A 44 7.71 -7.83 -2.67
C SER A 44 7.33 -7.51 -4.11
N MET A 45 6.30 -6.68 -4.29
CA MET A 45 5.86 -6.19 -5.59
C MET A 45 6.52 -4.84 -5.94
N VAL A 46 6.91 -4.67 -7.20
CA VAL A 46 7.42 -3.41 -7.74
C VAL A 46 6.60 -3.01 -8.95
N LEU A 47 5.98 -1.83 -8.89
CA LEU A 47 5.17 -1.29 -9.98
C LEU A 47 5.99 -0.31 -10.82
N THR A 48 6.15 -0.61 -12.10
CA THR A 48 6.89 0.24 -13.06
C THR A 48 5.94 0.79 -14.14
N GLY A 49 6.42 1.78 -14.91
CA GLY A 49 5.66 2.38 -16.01
C GLY A 49 5.76 3.91 -16.06
N LEU A 50 5.17 4.51 -17.09
CA LEU A 50 5.24 5.95 -17.38
C LEU A 50 4.62 6.83 -16.28
N ARG A 51 4.97 8.12 -16.26
CA ARG A 51 4.32 9.10 -15.37
C ARG A 51 2.83 9.21 -15.73
N GLY A 52 1.97 9.36 -14.72
CA GLY A 52 0.53 9.57 -14.93
C GLY A 52 -0.31 8.30 -15.08
N VAL A 53 0.28 7.11 -15.23
CA VAL A 53 -0.48 5.85 -15.41
C VAL A 53 -1.19 5.30 -14.15
N GLY A 54 -1.24 6.07 -13.06
CA GLY A 54 -1.96 5.68 -11.84
C GLY A 54 -1.19 4.78 -10.85
N LYS A 55 0.14 4.63 -10.96
CA LYS A 55 0.92 3.78 -10.03
C LYS A 55 0.70 4.14 -8.55
N THR A 56 0.73 5.44 -8.22
CA THR A 56 0.49 5.92 -6.84
C THR A 56 -0.93 5.62 -6.37
N VAL A 57 -1.91 5.66 -7.28
CA VAL A 57 -3.30 5.31 -6.98
C VAL A 57 -3.39 3.82 -6.66
N LEU A 58 -2.73 2.97 -7.46
CA LEU A 58 -2.68 1.53 -7.21
C LEU A 58 -2.01 1.19 -5.87
N LEU A 59 -0.90 1.83 -5.52
CA LEU A 59 -0.27 1.69 -4.20
C LEU A 59 -1.21 2.11 -3.05
N ASN A 60 -2.02 3.16 -3.24
CA ASN A 60 -3.02 3.57 -2.24
C ASN A 60 -4.16 2.54 -2.10
N ALA A 61 -4.57 1.91 -3.21
CA ALA A 61 -5.58 0.85 -3.19
C ALA A 61 -5.06 -0.40 -2.45
N MET A 62 -3.84 -0.84 -2.77
CA MET A 62 -3.13 -1.90 -2.05
C MET A 62 -3.00 -1.58 -0.56
N ARG A 63 -2.59 -0.36 -0.19
CA ARG A 63 -2.55 0.09 1.21
C ARG A 63 -3.91 -0.03 1.88
N SER A 64 -4.98 0.40 1.21
CA SER A 64 -6.34 0.33 1.76
C SER A 64 -6.78 -1.12 2.00
N ALA A 65 -6.44 -2.03 1.10
CA ALA A 65 -6.70 -3.46 1.23
C ALA A 65 -5.93 -4.09 2.41
N ALA A 66 -4.69 -3.67 2.63
CA ALA A 66 -3.88 -4.10 3.79
C ALA A 66 -4.46 -3.57 5.11
N ILE A 67 -4.83 -2.28 5.17
CA ILE A 67 -5.49 -1.68 6.35
C ILE A 67 -6.81 -2.41 6.67
N GLY A 68 -7.62 -2.74 5.65
CA GLY A 68 -8.86 -3.50 5.82
C GLY A 68 -8.65 -4.91 6.39
N ARG A 69 -7.43 -5.45 6.26
CA ARG A 69 -6.99 -6.73 6.82
C ARG A 69 -6.16 -6.56 8.10
N LEU A 70 -6.23 -5.38 8.73
CA LEU A 70 -5.56 -5.04 9.98
C LEU A 70 -4.02 -5.06 9.92
N TRP A 71 -3.43 -4.88 8.74
CA TRP A 71 -1.99 -4.67 8.62
C TRP A 71 -1.62 -3.23 8.96
N GLY A 72 -0.49 -3.05 9.65
CA GLY A 72 0.13 -1.74 9.82
C GLY A 72 0.77 -1.32 8.51
N THR A 73 0.53 -0.09 8.06
CA THR A 73 1.02 0.38 6.77
C THR A 73 1.76 1.70 6.88
N GLY A 74 2.73 1.91 6.00
CA GLY A 74 3.49 3.15 5.90
C GLY A 74 3.57 3.62 4.45
N LYS A 75 3.39 4.92 4.21
CA LYS A 75 3.57 5.53 2.89
C LYS A 75 4.84 6.38 2.90
N ILE A 76 5.73 6.12 1.94
CA ILE A 76 6.99 6.85 1.79
C ILE A 76 7.13 7.28 0.33
N GLU A 77 7.56 8.52 0.11
CA GLU A 77 7.99 9.02 -1.19
C GLU A 77 9.51 9.14 -1.17
N ALA A 78 10.18 8.43 -2.08
CA ALA A 78 11.63 8.48 -2.21
C ALA A 78 12.04 9.52 -3.26
N ARG A 79 13.08 10.30 -2.95
CA ARG A 79 13.73 11.24 -3.89
C ARG A 79 15.24 11.00 -3.82
N PRO A 80 15.99 11.08 -4.94
CA PRO A 80 17.42 10.76 -4.97
C PRO A 80 18.23 11.48 -3.90
N GLU A 81 17.95 12.77 -3.68
CA GLU A 81 18.69 13.62 -2.75
C GLU A 81 18.21 13.56 -1.29
N GLN A 82 17.24 12.69 -0.99
CA GLN A 82 16.63 12.61 0.34
C GLN A 82 16.91 11.28 1.02
N SER A 83 17.46 11.35 2.23
CA SER A 83 17.66 10.17 3.06
C SER A 83 16.33 9.51 3.43
N LEU A 84 16.23 8.20 3.21
CA LEU A 84 15.05 7.40 3.59
C LEU A 84 14.98 7.08 5.08
N ARG A 85 16.03 7.32 5.88
CA ARG A 85 16.07 6.91 7.29
C ARG A 85 14.91 7.51 8.10
N ARG A 86 14.73 8.83 8.04
CA ARG A 86 13.68 9.53 8.78
C ARG A 86 12.27 9.17 8.27
N PRO A 87 11.99 9.18 6.95
CA PRO A 87 10.70 8.73 6.44
C PRO A 87 10.35 7.28 6.82
N ILE A 88 11.31 6.35 6.74
CA ILE A 88 11.10 4.95 7.14
C ILE A 88 10.81 4.86 8.63
N ALA A 89 11.62 5.50 9.48
CA ALA A 89 11.42 5.48 10.93
C ALA A 89 10.04 6.02 11.32
N GLY A 90 9.63 7.15 10.74
CA GLY A 90 8.30 7.74 10.98
C GLY A 90 7.16 6.85 10.51
N ALA A 91 7.27 6.27 9.30
CA ALA A 91 6.27 5.38 8.76
C ALA A 91 6.12 4.08 9.59
N LEU A 92 7.25 3.50 10.03
CA LEU A 92 7.25 2.33 10.90
C LEU A 92 6.66 2.65 12.27
N HIS A 93 7.04 3.79 12.87
CA HIS A 93 6.49 4.22 14.15
C HIS A 93 4.97 4.35 14.09
N MET A 94 4.44 4.97 13.04
CA MET A 94 2.99 5.08 12.83
C MET A 94 2.34 3.70 12.63
N ALA A 95 2.90 2.84 11.78
CA ALA A 95 2.37 1.51 11.53
C ALA A 95 2.30 0.66 12.81
N VAL A 96 3.34 0.68 13.65
CA VAL A 96 3.37 -0.02 14.94
C VAL A 96 2.31 0.54 15.89
N ARG A 97 2.15 1.87 15.96
CA ARG A 97 1.11 2.50 16.79
C ARG A 97 -0.30 2.18 16.34
N GLU A 98 -0.53 2.02 15.04
CA GLU A 98 -1.84 1.60 14.51
C GLU A 98 -2.16 0.13 14.81
N LEU A 99 -1.13 -0.71 14.93
CA LEU A 99 -1.24 -2.12 15.26
C LEU A 99 -1.36 -2.36 16.77
N ALA A 100 -0.68 -1.59 17.61
CA ALA A 100 -0.58 -1.84 19.05
C ALA A 100 -1.93 -1.97 19.78
N PRO A 101 -2.96 -1.14 19.53
CA PRO A 101 -4.28 -1.30 20.15
C PRO A 101 -5.04 -2.54 19.69
N ARG A 102 -4.63 -3.13 18.56
CA ARG A 102 -5.29 -4.27 17.91
C ARG A 102 -4.55 -5.58 18.16
N HIS A 103 -3.36 -5.53 18.75
CA HIS A 103 -2.62 -6.72 19.14
C HIS A 103 -3.29 -7.33 20.37
N ARG A 104 -3.71 -8.60 20.26
CA ARG A 104 -4.54 -9.31 21.26
C ARG A 104 -3.80 -9.62 22.57
N ASP A 105 -2.56 -9.17 22.72
CA ASP A 105 -1.70 -9.45 23.86
C ASP A 105 -0.64 -8.34 24.02
N PRO A 106 -0.86 -7.33 24.87
CA PRO A 106 0.07 -6.21 25.06
C PRO A 106 1.33 -6.59 25.87
N GLU A 107 1.38 -7.77 26.49
CA GLU A 107 2.51 -8.18 27.37
C GLU A 107 3.46 -9.21 26.75
N ARG A 108 3.20 -9.72 25.54
CA ARG A 108 4.15 -10.59 24.84
C ARG A 108 5.24 -9.79 24.12
N VAL A 109 6.15 -9.22 24.89
CA VAL A 109 7.51 -8.89 24.45
C VAL A 109 8.47 -9.78 25.22
N ASP A 110 8.44 -11.08 24.98
CA ASP A 110 9.50 -11.98 25.42
C ASP A 110 9.56 -13.21 24.48
N ALA A 111 10.62 -13.23 23.67
CA ALA A 111 11.26 -14.41 23.12
C ALA A 111 12.75 -14.10 22.90
#